data_AF-A0A1E9ZFK8-F1
#
_entry.id   AF-A0A1E9ZFK8-F1
#
_cell.length_a   1.000
_cell.length_b   1.000
_cell.length_c   1.000
_cell.angle_alpha   90.00
_cell.angle_beta   90.00
_cell.angle_gamma   90.00
#
_symmetry.space_group_name_H-M   'P 1'
#
loop_
_entity.id
_entity.type
_entity.pdbx_description
1 polymer ?
#
loop_
_entity_poly.entity_id
_entity_poly.type
_entity_poly.pdbx_seq_one_letter_code
_entity_poly.pdbx_strand_id
1 'polypeptide(L)'
;MAQAINSNARATRKKKKAAEAFESGAEKHTIDAAEYTRALPAKARAIQRRKGTKSTIYTLRGTEQQRELVAYAAEQEDTSVQKIYAQMFDILEEKYGAEVPLDPSL
;
A
#
# COMPACT_ATOMS: atom_id res chain seq x y z
N MET A 1 10.18 55.38 -17.73
CA MET A 1 9.69 54.31 -16.83
C MET A 1 9.56 52.94 -17.54
N ALA A 2 10.50 52.56 -18.42
CA ALA A 2 10.39 51.30 -19.21
C ALA A 2 11.30 50.15 -18.70
N GLN A 3 12.21 50.41 -17.76
CA GLN A 3 13.18 49.41 -17.30
C GLN A 3 12.64 48.48 -16.18
N ALA A 4 11.63 48.90 -15.41
CA ALA A 4 11.09 48.13 -14.29
C ALA A 4 10.18 46.95 -14.70
N ILE A 5 9.59 47.01 -15.90
CA ILE A 5 8.67 45.96 -16.38
C ILE A 5 9.45 44.71 -16.81
N ASN A 6 10.70 44.87 -17.27
CA ASN A 6 11.52 43.77 -17.80
C ASN A 6 12.24 42.96 -16.71
N SER A 7 12.53 43.57 -15.55
CA SER A 7 13.16 42.88 -14.41
C SER A 7 12.22 41.86 -13.77
N ASN A 8 10.95 42.21 -13.59
CA ASN A 8 9.94 41.32 -13.00
C ASN A 8 9.65 40.12 -13.93
N ALA A 9 9.58 40.33 -15.25
CA ALA A 9 9.40 39.25 -16.23
C ALA A 9 10.63 38.31 -16.30
N ARG A 10 11.85 38.83 -16.14
CA ARG A 10 13.08 37.99 -16.05
C ARG A 10 13.15 37.22 -14.73
N ALA A 11 12.74 37.82 -13.61
CA ALA A 11 12.74 37.17 -12.31
C ALA A 11 11.74 36.01 -12.24
N THR A 12 10.53 36.19 -12.79
CA THR A 12 9.53 35.12 -12.88
C THR A 12 9.97 33.99 -13.82
N ARG A 13 10.60 34.31 -14.95
CA ARG A 13 11.13 33.30 -15.89
C ARG A 13 12.31 32.51 -15.30
N LYS A 14 13.17 33.13 -14.49
CA LYS A 14 14.24 32.44 -13.75
C LYS A 14 13.69 31.53 -12.64
N LYS A 15 12.67 31.97 -11.89
CA LYS A 15 12.00 31.13 -10.89
C LYS A 15 11.31 29.91 -11.51
N LYS A 16 10.65 30.09 -12.66
CA LYS A 16 10.00 28.99 -13.38
C LYS A 16 11.02 27.94 -13.87
N LYS A 17 12.14 28.38 -14.44
CA LYS A 17 13.24 27.47 -14.83
C LYS A 17 13.87 26.72 -13.65
N ALA A 18 13.97 27.35 -12.47
CA ALA A 18 14.51 26.71 -11.28
C ALA A 18 13.55 25.65 -10.71
N ALA A 19 12.23 25.91 -10.76
CA ALA A 19 11.22 24.92 -10.38
C ALA A 19 11.16 23.75 -11.39
N GLU A 20 11.17 24.04 -12.69
CA GLU A 20 11.25 23.01 -13.74
C GLU A 20 12.54 22.18 -13.62
N ALA A 21 13.68 22.80 -13.29
CA ALA A 21 14.95 22.11 -13.08
C ALA A 21 14.97 21.24 -11.81
N PHE A 22 14.25 21.64 -10.76
CA PHE A 22 14.08 20.85 -9.54
C PHE A 22 13.18 19.63 -9.80
N GLU A 23 12.07 19.84 -10.51
CA GLU A 23 11.15 18.76 -10.92
C GLU A 23 11.79 17.78 -11.91
N SER A 24 12.69 18.25 -12.80
CA SER A 24 13.43 17.40 -13.72
C SER A 24 14.67 16.74 -13.11
N GLY A 25 15.20 17.30 -12.01
CA GLY A 25 16.37 16.80 -11.30
C GLY A 25 16.04 15.71 -10.28
N ALA A 26 14.79 15.63 -9.85
CA ALA A 26 14.26 14.45 -9.16
C ALA A 26 14.07 13.34 -10.19
N GLU A 27 15.11 12.54 -10.43
CA GLU A 27 14.98 11.30 -11.17
C GLU A 27 13.78 10.53 -10.61
N LYS A 28 12.77 10.30 -11.45
CA LYS A 28 11.66 9.42 -11.12
C LYS A 28 12.24 8.02 -11.02
N HIS A 29 12.76 7.65 -9.86
CA HIS A 29 13.08 6.27 -9.57
C HIS A 29 11.76 5.50 -9.64
N THR A 30 11.56 4.79 -10.75
CA THR A 30 10.51 3.79 -10.86
C THR A 30 10.88 2.70 -9.88
N ILE A 31 10.32 2.78 -8.68
CA ILE A 31 10.50 1.75 -7.67
C ILE A 31 9.91 0.46 -8.25
N ASP A 32 10.76 -0.55 -8.44
CA ASP A 32 10.26 -1.89 -8.78
C ASP A 32 9.39 -2.36 -7.61
N ALA A 33 8.09 -2.54 -7.89
CA ALA A 33 7.10 -2.95 -6.90
C ALA A 33 7.48 -4.30 -6.27
N ALA A 34 8.13 -5.20 -7.01
CA ALA A 34 8.60 -6.48 -6.49
C ALA A 34 9.76 -6.29 -5.51
N GLU A 35 10.77 -5.49 -5.86
CA GLU A 35 11.90 -5.19 -4.97
C GLU A 35 11.45 -4.47 -3.69
N TYR A 36 10.57 -3.48 -3.83
CA TYR A 36 9.97 -2.78 -2.69
C TYR A 36 9.21 -3.75 -1.77
N THR A 37 8.44 -4.66 -2.35
CA THR A 37 7.68 -5.64 -1.56
C THR A 37 8.59 -6.60 -0.80
N ARG A 38 9.66 -7.08 -1.42
CA ARG A 38 10.66 -7.95 -0.77
C ARG A 38 11.41 -7.25 0.35
N ALA A 39 11.63 -5.94 0.24
CA ALA A 39 12.31 -5.15 1.25
C ALA A 39 11.48 -4.92 2.52
N LEU A 40 10.15 -5.09 2.46
CA LEU A 40 9.26 -4.89 3.61
C LEU A 40 9.17 -6.14 4.50
N PRO A 41 9.01 -5.98 5.83
CA PRO A 41 8.66 -7.09 6.70
C PRO A 41 7.21 -7.56 6.43
N ALA A 42 6.92 -8.85 6.68
CA ALA A 42 5.61 -9.45 6.42
C ALA A 42 4.45 -8.66 7.05
N LYS A 43 4.61 -8.20 8.29
CA LYS A 43 3.61 -7.38 8.97
C LYS A 43 3.32 -6.04 8.25
N ALA A 44 4.34 -5.41 7.67
CA ALA A 44 4.14 -4.16 6.91
C ALA A 44 3.43 -4.41 5.58
N ARG A 45 3.73 -5.51 4.89
CA ARG A 45 3.00 -5.93 3.68
C ARG A 45 1.54 -6.24 3.98
N ALA A 46 1.28 -6.98 5.07
CA ALA A 46 -0.08 -7.28 5.51
C ALA A 46 -0.91 -6.00 5.75
N ILE A 47 -0.30 -4.98 6.36
CA ILE A 47 -0.96 -3.67 6.57
C ILE A 47 -1.25 -2.98 5.23
N GLN A 48 -0.29 -2.98 4.29
CA GLN A 48 -0.48 -2.41 2.95
C GLN A 48 -1.65 -3.10 2.21
N ARG A 49 -1.70 -4.44 2.20
CA ARG A 49 -2.79 -5.18 1.52
C ARG A 49 -4.17 -4.99 2.11
N ARG A 50 -4.26 -4.58 3.39
CA ARG A 50 -5.54 -4.29 4.04
C ARG A 50 -6.11 -2.92 3.64
N LYS A 51 -5.34 -2.07 2.96
CA LYS A 51 -5.81 -0.77 2.46
C LYS A 51 -6.72 -0.95 1.23
N GLY A 52 -7.57 0.04 1.00
CA GLY A 52 -8.49 0.09 -0.14
C GLY A 52 -9.93 -0.31 0.21
N THR A 53 -10.77 -0.33 -0.82
CA THR A 53 -12.20 -0.67 -0.70
C THR A 53 -12.37 -2.16 -0.44
N LYS A 54 -13.09 -2.51 0.63
CA LYS A 54 -13.36 -3.90 0.99
C LYS A 54 -14.41 -4.51 0.07
N SER A 55 -14.16 -5.72 -0.41
CA SER A 55 -15.11 -6.53 -1.18
C SER A 55 -14.98 -8.01 -0.79
N THR A 56 -16.01 -8.81 -1.11
CA THR A 56 -15.96 -10.26 -0.88
C THR A 56 -14.94 -10.90 -1.83
N ILE A 57 -13.87 -11.46 -1.28
CA ILE A 57 -12.80 -12.11 -2.06
C ILE A 57 -13.23 -13.55 -2.43
N TYR A 58 -13.72 -14.33 -1.47
CA TYR A 58 -14.10 -15.74 -1.67
C TYR A 58 -15.12 -16.21 -0.63
N THR A 59 -15.88 -17.26 -0.97
CA THR A 59 -16.79 -17.97 -0.05
C THR A 59 -16.16 -19.27 0.43
N LEU A 60 -15.97 -19.42 1.74
CA LEU A 60 -15.40 -20.63 2.33
C LEU A 60 -16.46 -21.75 2.39
N ARG A 61 -16.08 -22.95 1.96
CA ARG A 61 -16.83 -24.18 2.21
C ARG A 61 -16.15 -24.97 3.31
N GLY A 62 -16.93 -25.56 4.20
CA GLY A 62 -16.42 -26.35 5.31
C GLY A 62 -17.49 -27.27 5.88
N THR A 63 -17.07 -28.12 6.80
CA THR A 63 -17.96 -28.98 7.59
C THR A 63 -18.58 -28.20 8.76
N GLU A 64 -19.63 -28.76 9.37
CA GLU A 64 -20.24 -28.18 10.57
C GLU A 64 -19.25 -28.08 11.73
N GLN A 65 -18.39 -29.09 11.91
CA GLN A 65 -17.35 -29.11 12.94
C GLN A 65 -16.31 -28.00 12.74
N GLN A 66 -15.93 -27.70 11.50
CA GLN A 66 -15.05 -26.56 11.21
C GLN A 66 -15.72 -25.22 11.53
N ARG A 67 -17.03 -25.09 11.30
CA ARG A 67 -17.79 -23.89 11.68
C ARG A 67 -17.80 -23.71 13.20
N GLU A 68 -18.05 -24.79 13.95
CA GLU A 68 -18.04 -24.76 15.42
C GLU A 68 -16.66 -24.39 15.98
N LEU A 69 -15.59 -24.94 15.42
CA LEU A 69 -14.22 -24.58 15.80
C LEU A 69 -13.95 -23.09 15.64
N VAL A 70 -14.34 -22.50 14.50
CA VAL A 70 -14.12 -21.08 14.24
C VAL A 70 -14.98 -20.20 15.14
N ALA A 71 -16.22 -20.61 15.42
CA ALA A 71 -17.09 -19.90 16.36
C ALA A 71 -16.50 -19.90 17.78
N TYR A 72 -16.02 -21.07 18.23
CA TYR A 72 -15.35 -21.19 19.53
C TYR A 72 -14.08 -20.33 19.60
N ALA A 73 -13.24 -20.34 18.56
CA ALA A 73 -12.05 -19.50 18.51
C ALA A 73 -12.38 -18.00 18.58
N ALA A 74 -13.43 -17.57 17.87
CA ALA A 74 -13.89 -16.19 17.90
C ALA A 74 -14.36 -15.75 19.29
N GLU A 75 -15.04 -16.63 20.03
CA GLU A 75 -15.46 -16.40 21.42
C GLU A 75 -14.25 -16.30 22.37
N GLN A 76 -13.29 -17.21 22.25
CA GLN A 76 -12.09 -17.20 23.10
C GLN A 76 -11.22 -15.95 22.89
N GLU A 77 -11.15 -15.45 21.65
CA GLU A 77 -10.37 -14.25 21.30
C GLU A 77 -11.16 -12.93 21.42
N ASP A 78 -12.42 -12.97 21.88
CA ASP A 78 -13.35 -11.81 21.93
C ASP A 78 -13.35 -11.00 20.62
N THR A 79 -13.54 -11.71 19.52
CA THR A 79 -13.36 -11.16 18.17
C THR A 79 -14.41 -11.71 17.20
N SER A 80 -14.47 -11.15 15.99
CA SER A 80 -15.41 -11.66 14.99
C SER A 80 -14.84 -12.88 14.26
N VAL A 81 -15.71 -13.79 13.84
CA VAL A 81 -15.37 -14.91 12.94
C VAL A 81 -14.61 -14.45 11.69
N GLN A 82 -14.96 -13.27 11.16
CA GLN A 82 -14.25 -12.69 10.02
C GLN A 82 -12.80 -12.32 10.37
N LYS A 83 -12.55 -11.83 11.58
CA LYS A 83 -11.18 -11.55 12.05
C LYS A 83 -10.39 -12.84 12.27
N ILE A 84 -11.01 -13.92 12.73
CA ILE A 84 -10.37 -15.25 12.79
C ILE A 84 -9.94 -15.67 11.38
N TYR A 85 -10.83 -15.61 10.38
CA TYR A 85 -10.44 -15.94 9.01
C TYR A 85 -9.36 -15.00 8.44
N ALA A 86 -9.36 -13.73 8.83
CA ALA A 86 -8.35 -12.78 8.39
C ALA A 86 -6.93 -13.13 8.84
N GLN A 87 -6.76 -13.92 9.92
CA GLN A 87 -5.46 -14.43 10.36
C GLN A 87 -4.79 -15.29 9.28
N MET A 88 -5.55 -15.92 8.36
CA MET A 88 -4.95 -16.67 7.26
C MET A 88 -4.05 -15.80 6.38
N PHE A 89 -4.38 -14.52 6.22
CA PHE A 89 -3.58 -13.61 5.40
C PHE A 89 -2.23 -13.33 6.03
N ASP A 90 -2.13 -13.35 7.36
CA ASP A 90 -0.84 -13.19 8.04
C ASP A 90 0.07 -14.40 7.77
N ILE A 91 -0.50 -15.62 7.77
CA ILE A 91 0.22 -16.85 7.39
C ILE A 91 0.68 -16.80 5.92
N LEU A 92 -0.18 -16.32 5.02
CA LEU A 92 0.15 -16.17 3.60
C LEU A 92 1.24 -15.11 3.38
N GLU A 93 1.21 -14.02 4.15
CA GLU A 93 2.21 -12.96 4.09
C GLU A 93 3.61 -13.40 4.53
N GLU A 94 3.67 -14.27 5.54
CA GLU A 94 4.91 -14.88 6.00
C GLU A 94 5.50 -15.84 4.97
N LYS A 95 4.65 -16.69 4.38
CA LYS A 95 5.13 -17.76 3.47
C LYS A 95 5.37 -17.29 2.04
N TYR A 96 4.51 -16.41 1.54
CA TYR A 96 4.44 -16.07 0.11
C TYR A 96 4.40 -14.56 -0.16
N GLY A 97 4.16 -13.75 0.87
CA GLY A 97 3.87 -12.32 0.71
C GLY A 97 4.99 -11.51 0.04
N ALA A 98 6.25 -11.94 0.17
CA ALA A 98 7.40 -11.26 -0.43
C ALA A 98 7.43 -11.39 -1.96
N GLU A 99 6.91 -12.48 -2.51
CA GLU A 99 6.97 -12.77 -3.95
C GLU A 99 5.74 -12.27 -4.71
N VAL A 100 4.71 -11.82 -4.01
CA VAL A 100 3.52 -11.21 -4.61
C VAL A 100 3.67 -9.69 -4.52
N PRO A 101 3.89 -8.95 -5.62
CA PRO A 101 4.06 -7.50 -5.53
C PRO A 101 2.87 -6.81 -4.84
N LEU A 102 3.15 -5.79 -4.04
CA LEU A 102 2.17 -4.83 -3.59
C LEU A 102 1.84 -3.88 -4.73
N ASP A 103 0.59 -3.44 -4.80
CA ASP A 103 0.21 -2.35 -5.69
C ASP A 103 0.72 -1.02 -5.10
N PRO A 104 1.63 -0.29 -5.78
CA PRO A 104 2.16 0.97 -5.28
C PRO A 104 1.14 2.12 -5.35
N SER A 105 -0.05 1.90 -5.92
CA SER A 105 -1.12 2.91 -6.05
C SER A 105 -2.15 2.91 -4.91
N LEU A 106 -2.07 1.95 -3.97
CA LEU A 106 -2.93 1.80 -2.79
C LEU A 106 -2.34 2.42 -1.51
#